data_AF-A0A938SYZ0-F1
#
_entry.id   AF-A0A938SYZ0-F1
#
_cell.length_a   1.000
_cell.length_b   1.000
_cell.length_c   1.000
_cell.angle_alpha   90.00
_cell.angle_beta   90.00
_cell.angle_gamma   90.00
#
_symmetry.space_group_name_H-M   'P 1'
#
loop_
_entity.id
_entity.type
_entity.pdbx_description
1 polymer ?
#
loop_
_entity_poly.entity_id
_entity_poly.type
_entity_poly.pdbx_seq_one_letter_code
_entity_poly.pdbx_strand_id
1 'polypeptide(L)'
;MDHKPPQHPAHSKRQRLKEIVERLGPRATPAQIREEAYRVGFGPINGHMLISARNELWPDRVKHGGGRTEASETVFCLPLSADSVARCPLCASHLLRIRAVYRLADENIVRGRICKSCGHAFRTVEPDSGQCVHPRRLLAKVAIEKECSKCKRVLPVAYFSKKANDVDLYRSSCKECQNKMRAEANWKTILTRHGLTAHDFQAMFDAQGGRCGICRANGCDVGRKGHSPYRFLRIDHCHRTGKVRGLLCDKCNLGIGNFNEDPQWLEVAAAYLRRHQQETPNDPA
;
A
#
# COMPACT_ATOMS: atom_id res chain seq x y z
N MET A 1 -21.19 59.18 -11.46
CA MET A 1 -20.68 58.96 -10.09
C MET A 1 -20.59 57.46 -9.88
N ASP A 2 -19.40 56.90 -10.12
CA ASP A 2 -19.16 55.48 -10.06
C ASP A 2 -19.04 55.04 -8.59
N HIS A 3 -20.09 54.43 -8.06
CA HIS A 3 -20.02 53.78 -6.76
C HIS A 3 -19.27 52.46 -6.87
N LYS A 4 -17.94 52.55 -6.72
CA LYS A 4 -17.08 51.40 -6.47
C LYS A 4 -17.56 50.70 -5.17
N PRO A 5 -17.82 49.38 -5.18
CA PRO A 5 -18.23 48.67 -3.98
C PRO A 5 -17.15 48.80 -2.90
N PRO A 6 -17.53 48.79 -1.60
CA PRO A 6 -16.61 49.03 -0.52
C PRO A 6 -15.49 47.98 -0.55
N GLN A 7 -14.25 48.46 -0.64
CA GLN A 7 -13.07 47.63 -0.58
C GLN A 7 -12.91 47.12 0.85
N HIS A 8 -13.32 45.87 1.10
CA HIS A 8 -12.92 45.16 2.31
C HIS A 8 -11.41 44.88 2.28
N PRO A 9 -10.72 44.87 3.44
CA PRO A 9 -9.29 44.60 3.49
C PRO A 9 -8.99 43.25 2.83
N ALA A 10 -7.84 43.12 2.18
CA ALA A 10 -7.37 41.88 1.59
C ALA A 10 -7.03 40.85 2.67
N HIS A 11 -8.04 40.30 3.33
CA HIS A 11 -7.89 39.24 4.31
C HIS A 11 -7.48 37.97 3.59
N SER A 12 -6.43 37.31 4.11
CA SER A 12 -6.01 36.00 3.61
C SER A 12 -7.21 35.04 3.59
N LYS A 13 -7.23 34.10 2.63
CA LYS A 13 -8.28 33.06 2.54
C LYS A 13 -8.52 32.34 3.87
N ARG A 14 -7.49 32.27 4.72
CA ARG A 14 -7.53 31.72 6.08
C ARG A 14 -8.34 32.59 7.04
N GLN A 15 -8.19 33.91 7.01
CA GLN A 15 -8.85 34.84 7.91
C GLN A 15 -10.35 34.98 7.60
N ARG A 16 -10.71 35.02 6.31
CA ARG A 16 -12.13 34.97 5.88
C ARG A 16 -12.83 33.68 6.31
N LEU A 17 -12.11 32.54 6.30
CA LEU A 17 -12.66 31.28 6.82
C LEU A 17 -12.84 31.30 8.34
N LYS A 18 -11.93 31.97 9.07
CA LYS A 18 -12.08 32.15 10.52
C LYS A 18 -13.34 32.93 10.85
N GLU A 19 -13.59 34.06 10.18
CA GLU A 19 -14.80 34.87 10.41
C GLU A 19 -16.10 34.07 10.20
N ILE A 20 -16.14 33.20 9.18
CA ILE A 20 -17.27 32.29 8.94
C ILE A 20 -17.42 31.30 10.10
N VAL A 21 -16.30 30.70 10.52
CA VAL A 21 -16.27 29.68 11.58
C VAL A 21 -16.65 30.28 12.94
N GLU A 22 -16.14 31.47 13.26
CA GLU A 22 -16.41 32.22 14.49
C GLU A 22 -17.88 32.61 14.59
N ARG A 23 -18.46 33.14 13.51
CA ARG A 23 -19.88 33.54 13.43
C ARG A 23 -20.85 32.37 13.62
N LEU A 24 -20.51 31.18 13.13
CA LEU A 24 -21.33 29.98 13.32
C LEU A 24 -21.15 29.34 14.72
N GLY A 25 -20.10 29.75 15.44
CA GLY A 25 -19.82 29.30 16.78
C GLY A 25 -19.19 27.89 16.89
N PRO A 26 -18.78 27.50 18.11
CA PRO A 26 -17.93 26.33 18.34
C PRO A 26 -18.61 24.98 18.06
N ARG A 27 -19.96 24.93 18.04
CA ARG A 27 -20.77 23.74 17.77
C ARG A 27 -21.11 23.53 16.29
N ALA A 28 -20.72 24.45 15.41
CA ALA A 28 -20.95 24.32 13.98
C ALA A 28 -20.34 23.03 13.41
N THR A 29 -21.14 22.29 12.65
CA THR A 29 -20.70 21.09 11.94
C THR A 29 -19.92 21.46 10.68
N PRO A 30 -19.01 20.59 10.18
CA PRO A 30 -18.30 20.82 8.93
C PRO A 30 -19.22 21.07 7.72
N ALA A 31 -20.44 20.52 7.72
CA ALA A 31 -21.41 20.74 6.66
C ALA A 31 -21.96 22.17 6.71
N GLN A 32 -22.38 22.64 7.89
CA GLN A 32 -22.86 24.01 8.10
C GLN A 32 -21.80 25.06 7.73
N ILE A 33 -20.53 24.81 8.07
CA ILE A 33 -19.43 25.73 7.71
C ILE A 33 -19.21 25.76 6.20
N ARG A 34 -19.28 24.62 5.51
CA ARG A 34 -19.12 24.58 4.04
C ARG A 34 -20.29 25.25 3.33
N GLU A 35 -21.50 25.06 3.82
CA GLU A 35 -22.70 25.68 3.29
C GLU A 35 -22.65 27.20 3.43
N GLU A 36 -22.32 27.71 4.61
CA GLU A 36 -22.17 29.14 4.85
C GLU A 36 -21.02 29.74 4.04
N ALA A 37 -19.90 29.03 3.92
CA ALA A 37 -18.78 29.46 3.11
C ALA A 37 -19.15 29.57 1.62
N TYR A 38 -19.91 28.61 1.10
CA TYR A 38 -20.41 28.66 -0.26
C TYR A 38 -21.33 29.88 -0.49
N ARG A 39 -22.23 30.17 0.46
CA ARG A 39 -23.14 31.33 0.39
C ARG A 39 -22.40 32.67 0.32
N VAL A 40 -21.25 32.79 0.99
CA VAL A 40 -20.41 34.01 0.93
C VAL A 40 -19.35 33.99 -0.18
N GLY A 41 -19.53 33.12 -1.18
CA GLY A 41 -18.65 33.05 -2.35
C GLY A 41 -17.24 32.51 -2.03
N PHE A 42 -17.08 31.74 -0.95
CA PHE A 42 -15.83 31.09 -0.61
C PHE A 42 -15.68 29.80 -1.44
N GLY A 43 -14.50 29.61 -2.05
CA GLY A 43 -14.20 28.39 -2.83
C GLY A 43 -14.16 27.10 -1.99
N PRO A 44 -13.94 25.92 -2.61
CA PRO A 44 -13.99 24.65 -1.91
C PRO A 44 -13.04 24.57 -0.71
N ILE A 45 -13.54 24.07 0.42
CA ILE A 45 -12.81 23.95 1.69
C ILE A 45 -12.45 22.49 1.94
N ASN A 46 -11.15 22.20 2.05
CA ASN A 46 -10.67 20.88 2.43
C ASN A 46 -10.66 20.69 3.97
N GLY A 47 -10.55 19.43 4.42
CA GLY A 47 -10.60 19.10 5.84
C GLY A 47 -9.51 19.78 6.68
N HIS A 48 -8.30 19.94 6.13
CA HIS A 48 -7.17 20.57 6.81
C HIS A 48 -7.41 22.07 7.07
N MET A 49 -8.03 22.77 6.12
CA MET A 49 -8.39 24.19 6.27
C MET A 49 -9.41 24.43 7.38
N LEU A 50 -10.42 23.56 7.50
CA LEU A 50 -11.41 23.63 8.59
C LEU A 50 -10.78 23.36 9.96
N ILE A 51 -9.89 22.38 10.04
CA ILE A 51 -9.17 22.03 11.27
C ILE A 51 -8.29 23.20 11.70
N SER A 52 -7.52 23.76 10.77
CA SER A 52 -6.62 24.90 11.03
C SER A 52 -7.38 26.13 11.53
N ALA A 53 -8.46 26.52 10.85
CA ALA A 53 -9.28 27.69 11.24
C ALA A 53 -9.91 27.54 12.63
N ARG A 54 -10.41 26.34 12.97
CA ARG A 54 -10.99 26.07 14.29
C ARG A 54 -9.96 26.05 15.41
N ASN A 55 -8.78 25.48 15.15
CA ASN A 55 -7.70 25.39 16.14
C ASN A 55 -7.10 26.76 16.50
N GLU A 56 -7.16 27.72 15.58
CA GLU A 56 -6.69 29.08 15.85
C GLU A 56 -7.70 29.93 16.61
N LEU A 57 -9.01 29.75 16.37
CA LEU A 57 -10.07 30.48 17.06
C LEU A 57 -10.35 29.95 18.46
N TRP A 58 -10.22 28.63 18.64
CA TRP A 58 -10.39 27.97 19.92
C TRP A 58 -9.14 27.11 20.18
N PRO A 59 -8.05 27.71 20.66
CA PRO A 59 -6.80 26.99 20.94
C PRO A 59 -6.96 25.92 22.02
N ASP A 60 -7.92 26.11 22.94
CA ASP A 60 -8.30 25.15 23.98
C ASP A 60 -9.22 24.02 23.46
N ARG A 61 -9.54 24.03 22.17
CA ARG A 61 -10.26 22.94 21.53
C ARG A 61 -9.30 21.78 21.38
N VAL A 62 -9.55 20.74 22.17
CA VAL A 62 -8.76 19.52 22.25
C VAL A 62 -8.34 19.04 20.86
N LYS A 63 -7.02 19.10 20.60
CA LYS A 63 -6.39 18.64 19.37
C LYS A 63 -6.48 17.11 19.30
N HIS A 64 -7.54 16.54 18.74
CA HIS A 64 -7.53 15.13 18.38
C HIS A 64 -6.75 14.92 17.07
N GLY A 65 -5.43 15.11 17.13
CA GLY A 65 -4.54 14.99 15.99
C GLY A 65 -3.09 15.00 16.44
N GLY A 66 -2.57 13.81 16.76
CA GLY A 66 -1.14 13.53 16.71
C GLY A 66 -0.26 14.27 17.72
N GLY A 67 -0.56 14.16 19.01
CA GLY A 67 0.37 14.51 20.08
C GLY A 67 0.02 13.68 21.30
N ARG A 68 1.00 13.06 21.96
CA ARG A 68 0.80 12.50 23.30
C ARG A 68 0.52 13.69 24.21
N THR A 69 -0.73 13.94 24.55
CA THR A 69 -1.10 14.91 25.59
C THR A 69 -1.56 14.17 26.82
N GLU A 70 -0.97 14.56 27.94
CA GLU A 70 -1.45 14.26 29.28
C GLU A 70 -2.92 14.68 29.42
N ALA A 71 -3.63 13.91 30.22
CA ALA A 71 -5.07 13.75 30.20
C ALA A 71 -5.85 15.03 30.54
N SER A 72 -6.69 15.47 29.59
CA SER A 72 -8.00 16.05 29.89
C SER A 72 -9.02 15.59 28.85
N GLU A 73 -9.14 14.28 28.66
CA GLU A 73 -10.12 13.69 27.76
C GLU A 73 -10.88 12.61 28.52
N THR A 74 -12.19 12.77 28.67
CA THR A 74 -13.08 11.67 29.06
C THR A 74 -12.97 10.59 27.99
N VAL A 75 -12.09 9.61 28.22
CA VAL A 75 -11.91 8.47 27.33
C VAL A 75 -13.12 7.57 27.51
N PHE A 76 -14.07 7.65 26.58
CA PHE A 76 -15.21 6.75 26.57
C PHE A 76 -14.74 5.35 26.17
N CYS A 77 -14.71 4.48 27.18
CA CYS A 77 -14.33 3.09 27.07
C CYS A 77 -15.58 2.23 26.93
N LEU A 78 -15.77 1.61 25.76
CA LEU A 78 -16.89 0.71 25.50
C LEU A 78 -16.42 -0.75 25.62
N PRO A 79 -17.18 -1.64 26.25
CA PRO A 79 -16.91 -3.06 26.18
C PRO A 79 -17.05 -3.55 24.72
N LEU A 80 -16.19 -4.49 24.32
CA LEU A 80 -16.31 -5.18 23.04
C LEU A 80 -17.50 -6.15 23.10
N SER A 81 -18.74 -5.65 23.10
CA SER A 81 -19.92 -6.52 22.99
C SER A 81 -20.28 -6.80 21.53
N ALA A 82 -20.91 -7.95 21.29
CA ALA A 82 -21.37 -8.41 19.98
C ALA A 82 -22.52 -7.57 19.38
N ASP A 83 -23.16 -6.72 20.18
CA ASP A 83 -24.44 -6.10 19.80
C ASP A 83 -24.30 -4.98 18.77
N SER A 84 -24.91 -5.16 17.62
CA SER A 84 -24.79 -4.31 16.41
C SER A 84 -25.20 -2.84 16.54
N VAL A 85 -25.70 -2.39 17.71
CA VAL A 85 -26.42 -1.12 17.86
C VAL A 85 -25.91 -0.35 19.08
N ALA A 86 -24.76 0.31 18.96
CA ALA A 86 -24.29 1.26 19.97
C ALA A 86 -24.46 2.69 19.44
N ARG A 87 -25.08 3.57 20.22
CA ARG A 87 -25.13 5.02 19.95
C ARG A 87 -23.78 5.64 20.33
N CYS A 88 -23.35 6.64 19.58
CA CYS A 88 -22.16 7.42 19.93
C CYS A 88 -22.38 8.14 21.28
N PRO A 89 -21.58 7.90 22.33
CA PRO A 89 -21.72 8.58 23.62
C PRO A 89 -21.43 10.09 23.54
N LEU A 90 -20.69 10.54 22.51
CA LEU A 90 -20.31 11.94 22.33
C LEU A 90 -21.36 12.77 21.60
N CYS A 91 -22.11 12.19 20.66
CA CYS A 91 -23.04 12.96 19.83
C CYS A 91 -24.46 12.42 19.81
N ALA A 92 -24.70 11.25 20.42
CA ALA A 92 -25.98 10.54 20.53
C ALA A 92 -26.72 10.24 19.20
N SER A 93 -26.28 10.82 18.09
CA SER A 93 -27.05 10.99 16.86
C SER A 93 -26.88 9.86 15.85
N HIS A 94 -25.91 8.95 16.03
CA HIS A 94 -25.66 7.90 15.06
C HIS A 94 -25.21 6.57 15.66
N LEU A 95 -25.62 5.50 14.98
CA LEU A 95 -25.13 4.15 15.17
C LEU A 95 -23.66 4.06 14.78
N LEU A 96 -22.85 3.50 15.68
CA LEU A 96 -21.46 3.20 15.42
C LEU A 96 -21.35 2.17 14.28
N ARG A 97 -20.64 2.52 13.20
CA ARG A 97 -20.45 1.59 12.09
C ARG A 97 -19.27 0.67 12.34
N ILE A 98 -19.52 -0.60 12.02
CA ILE A 98 -18.57 -1.69 11.96
C ILE A 98 -17.69 -1.51 10.72
N ARG A 99 -16.36 -1.52 10.88
CA ARG A 99 -15.44 -1.36 9.73
C ARG A 99 -14.37 -2.44 9.59
N ALA A 100 -14.33 -3.40 10.50
CA ALA A 100 -13.40 -4.52 10.43
C ALA A 100 -14.05 -5.73 11.08
N VAL A 101 -13.93 -6.90 10.45
CA VAL A 101 -14.40 -8.20 10.93
C VAL A 101 -13.15 -8.98 11.29
N TYR A 102 -12.98 -9.29 12.57
CA TYR A 102 -11.91 -10.15 13.07
C TYR A 102 -12.54 -11.39 13.69
N ARG A 103 -11.88 -12.54 13.52
CA ARG A 103 -12.25 -13.77 14.22
C ARG A 103 -11.27 -13.97 15.39
N LEU A 104 -11.83 -14.10 16.59
CA LEU A 104 -11.08 -14.38 17.81
C LEU A 104 -10.89 -15.89 17.99
N ALA A 105 -10.09 -16.28 18.98
CA ALA A 105 -9.76 -17.68 19.27
C ALA A 105 -10.98 -18.52 19.73
N ASP A 106 -11.98 -17.88 20.31
CA ASP A 106 -13.28 -18.44 20.72
C ASP A 106 -14.33 -18.41 19.59
N GLU A 107 -13.87 -18.25 18.34
CA GLU A 107 -14.67 -18.09 17.12
C GLU A 107 -15.60 -16.87 17.08
N ASN A 108 -15.60 -16.04 18.13
CA ASN A 108 -16.41 -14.83 18.15
C ASN A 108 -15.93 -13.83 17.11
N ILE A 109 -16.89 -13.29 16.35
CA ILE A 109 -16.63 -12.25 15.35
C ILE A 109 -16.77 -10.90 16.02
N VAL A 110 -15.66 -10.17 16.16
CA VAL A 110 -15.66 -8.85 16.78
C VAL A 110 -15.38 -7.75 15.78
N ARG A 111 -16.10 -6.65 15.94
CA ARG A 111 -16.17 -5.58 14.96
C ARG A 111 -15.76 -4.22 15.53
N GLY A 112 -14.77 -3.57 14.92
CA GLY A 112 -14.33 -2.24 15.34
C GLY A 112 -15.35 -1.13 15.01
N ARG A 113 -15.69 -0.30 15.99
CA ARG A 113 -16.74 0.74 15.95
C ARG A 113 -16.20 2.16 15.75
N ILE A 114 -16.71 2.90 14.76
CA ILE A 114 -16.40 4.33 14.53
C ILE A 114 -17.69 5.13 14.30
N CYS A 115 -17.77 6.33 14.86
CA CYS A 115 -18.89 7.25 14.59
C CYS A 115 -18.72 7.96 13.23
N LYS A 116 -19.73 7.90 12.36
CA LYS A 116 -19.68 8.52 11.01
C LYS A 116 -19.78 10.04 11.01
N SER A 117 -20.41 10.62 12.02
CA SER A 117 -20.69 12.06 12.05
C SER A 117 -19.60 12.83 12.76
N CYS A 118 -19.04 12.30 13.86
CA CYS A 118 -17.92 12.92 14.54
C CYS A 118 -16.55 12.31 14.20
N GLY A 119 -16.50 11.19 13.47
CA GLY A 119 -15.24 10.55 13.06
C GLY A 119 -14.46 9.85 14.19
N HIS A 120 -14.92 9.92 15.44
CA HIS A 120 -14.20 9.37 16.58
C HIS A 120 -14.23 7.84 16.59
N ALA A 121 -13.05 7.25 16.79
CA ALA A 121 -12.90 5.87 17.20
C ALA A 121 -12.89 5.81 18.73
N PHE A 122 -13.70 4.93 19.30
CA PHE A 122 -13.80 4.77 20.76
C PHE A 122 -12.66 3.92 21.26
N ARG A 123 -12.31 4.01 22.55
CA ARG A 123 -11.38 3.05 23.16
C ARG A 123 -12.18 1.89 23.75
N THR A 124 -11.55 0.74 23.85
CA THR A 124 -12.07 -0.46 24.54
C THR A 124 -11.13 -0.80 25.67
N VAL A 125 -11.68 -1.31 26.75
CA VAL A 125 -10.90 -1.79 27.89
C VAL A 125 -10.28 -3.13 27.49
N GLU A 126 -8.96 -3.25 27.63
CA GLU A 126 -8.26 -4.54 27.50
C GLU A 126 -8.65 -5.44 28.68
N PRO A 127 -9.10 -6.70 28.45
CA PRO A 127 -9.63 -7.55 29.51
C PRO A 127 -8.64 -7.81 30.66
N ASP A 128 -7.37 -8.03 30.32
CA ASP A 128 -6.35 -8.44 31.29
C ASP A 128 -5.75 -7.27 32.07
N SER A 129 -5.60 -6.10 31.42
CA SER A 129 -4.88 -4.95 31.98
C SER A 129 -5.78 -3.83 32.47
N GLY A 130 -7.06 -3.83 32.12
CA GLY A 130 -7.99 -2.73 32.39
C GLY A 130 -7.67 -1.44 31.62
N GLN A 131 -6.67 -1.44 30.74
CA GLN A 131 -6.23 -0.24 30.04
C GLN A 131 -7.16 0.11 28.87
N CYS A 132 -7.47 1.41 28.73
CA CYS A 132 -8.20 1.93 27.59
C CYS A 132 -7.33 1.95 26.32
N VAL A 133 -7.51 0.93 25.48
CA VAL A 133 -6.79 0.74 24.21
C VAL A 133 -7.69 0.99 23.01
N HIS A 134 -7.11 1.31 21.86
CA HIS A 134 -7.90 1.43 20.63
C HIS A 134 -8.46 0.03 20.22
N PRO A 135 -9.75 -0.14 19.89
CA PRO A 135 -10.39 -1.42 19.59
C PRO A 135 -9.65 -2.21 18.53
N ARG A 136 -9.22 -1.53 17.46
CA ARG A 136 -8.41 -2.16 16.40
C ARG A 136 -7.05 -2.67 16.87
N ARG A 137 -6.43 -2.04 17.88
CA ARG A 137 -5.17 -2.52 18.47
C ARG A 137 -5.40 -3.70 19.39
N LEU A 138 -6.49 -3.68 20.17
CA LEU A 138 -6.90 -4.83 20.98
C LEU A 138 -7.20 -6.02 20.08
N LEU A 139 -8.07 -5.83 19.08
CA LEU A 139 -8.42 -6.85 18.08
C LEU A 139 -7.19 -7.38 17.35
N ALA A 140 -6.21 -6.55 17.00
CA ALA A 140 -4.96 -7.03 16.40
C ALA A 140 -4.11 -7.95 17.31
N LYS A 141 -4.21 -7.82 18.63
CA LYS A 141 -3.52 -8.70 19.58
C LYS A 141 -4.21 -10.05 19.69
N VAL A 142 -5.54 -10.06 19.70
CA VAL A 142 -6.35 -11.26 19.97
C VAL A 142 -6.87 -11.97 18.71
N ALA A 143 -6.87 -11.32 17.55
CA ALA A 143 -7.39 -11.90 16.31
C ALA A 143 -6.44 -12.96 15.74
N ILE A 144 -7.01 -14.11 15.41
CA ILE A 144 -6.32 -15.20 14.71
C ILE A 144 -6.38 -15.02 13.19
N GLU A 145 -7.45 -14.42 12.68
CA GLU A 145 -7.71 -14.25 11.24
C GLU A 145 -8.20 -12.84 10.87
N LYS A 146 -7.97 -12.48 9.60
CA LYS A 146 -8.28 -11.16 9.01
C LYS A 146 -8.65 -11.31 7.53
N GLU A 147 -9.60 -10.49 7.07
CA GLU A 147 -9.93 -10.38 5.64
C GLU A 147 -8.89 -9.54 4.86
N CYS A 148 -8.40 -10.09 3.75
CA CYS A 148 -7.52 -9.37 2.84
C CYS A 148 -8.29 -8.36 1.99
N SER A 149 -7.90 -7.08 2.05
CA SER A 149 -8.53 -5.99 1.29
C SER A 149 -8.46 -6.16 -0.24
N LYS A 150 -7.54 -6.99 -0.75
CA LYS A 150 -7.32 -7.24 -2.19
C LYS A 150 -8.05 -8.48 -2.69
N CYS A 151 -7.70 -9.66 -2.17
CA CYS A 151 -8.30 -10.93 -2.62
C CYS A 151 -9.57 -11.33 -1.88
N LYS A 152 -10.01 -10.56 -0.87
CA LYS A 152 -11.23 -10.77 -0.08
C LYS A 152 -11.30 -12.07 0.72
N ARG A 153 -10.24 -12.87 0.73
CA ARG A 153 -10.13 -14.07 1.58
C ARG A 153 -9.92 -13.69 3.04
N VAL A 154 -10.59 -14.41 3.94
CA VAL A 154 -10.27 -14.46 5.37
C VAL A 154 -9.09 -15.41 5.55
N LEU A 155 -8.02 -14.93 6.17
CA LEU A 155 -6.76 -15.67 6.31
C LEU A 155 -6.17 -15.44 7.70
N PRO A 156 -5.36 -16.38 8.23
CA PRO A 156 -4.66 -16.16 9.48
C PRO A 156 -3.78 -14.91 9.45
N VAL A 157 -3.69 -14.18 10.57
CA VAL A 157 -2.91 -12.93 10.67
C VAL A 157 -1.44 -13.11 10.29
N ALA A 158 -0.90 -14.34 10.43
CA ALA A 158 0.43 -14.73 9.97
C ALA A 158 0.67 -14.56 8.45
N TYR A 159 -0.40 -14.58 7.65
CA TYR A 159 -0.36 -14.31 6.20
C TYR A 159 -0.29 -12.81 5.87
N PHE A 160 -0.23 -11.94 6.88
CA PHE A 160 -0.10 -10.49 6.72
C PHE A 160 1.24 -10.01 7.30
N SER A 161 1.85 -9.03 6.66
CA SER A 161 3.10 -8.44 7.15
C SER A 161 2.81 -7.43 8.26
N LYS A 162 3.63 -7.43 9.32
CA LYS A 162 3.54 -6.44 10.40
C LYS A 162 3.83 -5.03 9.87
N LYS A 163 3.17 -4.03 10.45
CA LYS A 163 3.37 -2.60 10.21
C LYS A 163 2.96 -1.86 11.47
N ALA A 164 3.94 -1.54 12.31
CA ALA A 164 3.74 -1.00 13.66
C ALA A 164 2.90 0.28 13.73
N ASN A 165 2.98 1.11 12.69
CA ASN A 165 2.24 2.36 12.59
C ASN A 165 0.83 2.20 11.99
N ASP A 166 0.42 0.97 11.64
CA ASP A 166 -0.92 0.69 11.16
C ASP A 166 -1.88 0.38 12.31
N VAL A 167 -3.17 0.60 12.06
CA VAL A 167 -4.17 0.65 13.13
C VAL A 167 -4.40 -0.71 13.79
N ASP A 168 -4.15 -1.78 13.05
CA ASP A 168 -4.23 -3.17 13.51
C ASP A 168 -2.89 -3.89 13.40
N LEU A 169 -1.76 -3.17 13.42
CA LEU A 169 -0.38 -3.70 13.40
C LEU A 169 0.00 -4.56 12.19
N TYR A 170 -0.92 -4.80 11.26
CA TYR A 170 -0.74 -5.63 10.09
C TYR A 170 -1.16 -4.88 8.83
N ARG A 171 -0.53 -5.17 7.70
CA ARG A 171 -1.00 -4.61 6.42
C ARG A 171 -2.41 -5.08 6.11
N SER A 172 -3.14 -4.28 5.35
CA SER A 172 -4.52 -4.57 4.94
C SER A 172 -4.62 -5.62 3.82
N SER A 173 -3.51 -5.99 3.17
CA SER A 173 -3.45 -7.02 2.14
C SER A 173 -2.51 -8.15 2.57
N CYS A 174 -2.82 -9.39 2.16
CA CYS A 174 -1.99 -10.56 2.46
C CYS A 174 -0.64 -10.50 1.74
N LYS A 175 0.36 -11.21 2.26
CA LYS A 175 1.71 -11.32 1.71
C LYS A 175 1.71 -11.75 0.24
N GLU A 176 0.83 -12.66 -0.14
CA GLU A 176 0.71 -13.12 -1.53
C GLU A 176 0.29 -11.98 -2.48
N CYS A 177 -0.74 -11.21 -2.12
CA CYS A 177 -1.17 -10.06 -2.91
C CYS A 177 -0.07 -8.99 -2.97
N GLN A 178 0.63 -8.76 -1.85
CA GLN A 178 1.77 -7.83 -1.83
C GLN A 178 2.89 -8.30 -2.75
N ASN A 179 3.21 -9.59 -2.77
CA ASN A 179 4.25 -10.16 -3.62
C ASN A 179 3.88 -10.05 -5.11
N LYS A 180 2.63 -10.32 -5.47
CA LYS A 180 2.14 -10.13 -6.86
C LYS A 180 2.30 -8.68 -7.32
N MET A 181 1.83 -7.72 -6.50
CA MET A 181 1.96 -6.30 -6.82
C MET A 181 3.44 -5.85 -6.93
N ARG A 182 4.30 -6.33 -6.03
CA ARG A 182 5.75 -6.03 -6.08
C ARG A 182 6.41 -6.62 -7.32
N ALA A 183 6.07 -7.86 -7.68
CA ALA A 183 6.60 -8.50 -8.87
C ALA A 183 6.20 -7.72 -10.14
N GLU A 184 4.95 -7.27 -10.23
CA GLU A 184 4.44 -6.48 -11.35
C GLU A 184 5.12 -5.11 -11.45
N ALA A 185 5.28 -4.41 -10.33
CA ALA A 185 5.99 -3.13 -10.29
C ALA A 185 7.49 -3.28 -10.63
N ASN A 186 8.13 -4.32 -10.11
CA ASN A 186 9.52 -4.64 -10.43
C ASN A 186 9.68 -4.98 -11.93
N TRP A 187 8.76 -5.76 -12.49
CA TRP A 187 8.76 -6.11 -13.91
C TRP A 187 8.67 -4.86 -14.80
N LYS A 188 7.74 -3.96 -14.49
CA LYS A 188 7.63 -2.67 -15.18
C LYS A 188 8.94 -1.87 -15.10
N THR A 189 9.59 -1.87 -13.95
CA THR A 189 10.85 -1.15 -13.73
C THR A 189 11.99 -1.75 -14.56
N ILE A 190 12.10 -3.09 -14.60
CA ILE A 190 13.08 -3.82 -15.42
C ILE A 190 12.91 -3.43 -16.90
N LEU A 191 11.69 -3.50 -17.44
CA LEU A 191 11.41 -3.11 -18.81
C LEU A 191 11.84 -1.68 -19.11
N THR A 192 11.46 -0.73 -18.26
CA THR A 192 11.82 0.69 -18.44
C THR A 192 13.33 0.94 -18.42
N ARG A 193 14.09 0.20 -17.59
CA ARG A 193 15.56 0.31 -17.54
C ARG A 193 16.23 -0.15 -18.83
N HIS A 194 15.60 -1.07 -19.54
CA HIS A 194 16.08 -1.56 -20.84
C HIS A 194 15.45 -0.82 -22.03
N GLY A 195 14.67 0.25 -21.78
CA GLY A 195 13.99 1.00 -22.84
C GLY A 195 12.90 0.20 -23.56
N LEU A 196 12.31 -0.80 -22.90
CA LEU A 196 11.32 -1.69 -23.47
C LEU A 196 9.92 -1.41 -22.92
N THR A 197 8.92 -1.65 -23.75
CA THR A 197 7.53 -1.83 -23.33
C THR A 197 7.21 -3.31 -23.11
N ALA A 198 6.05 -3.60 -22.52
CA ALA A 198 5.56 -4.98 -22.42
C ALA A 198 5.34 -5.62 -23.79
N HIS A 199 4.95 -4.81 -24.79
CA HIS A 199 4.78 -5.24 -26.17
C HIS A 199 6.12 -5.62 -26.82
N ASP A 200 7.16 -4.80 -26.63
CA ASP A 200 8.49 -5.10 -27.18
C ASP A 200 9.06 -6.40 -26.61
N PHE A 201 8.88 -6.61 -25.31
CA PHE A 201 9.26 -7.88 -24.69
C PHE A 201 8.50 -9.06 -25.28
N GLN A 202 7.17 -8.92 -25.44
CA GLN A 202 6.35 -9.99 -26.01
C GLN A 202 6.76 -10.29 -27.46
N ALA A 203 7.02 -9.27 -28.27
CA ALA A 203 7.50 -9.43 -29.63
C ALA A 203 8.85 -10.18 -29.69
N MET A 204 9.80 -9.85 -28.80
CA MET A 204 11.06 -10.61 -28.69
C MET A 204 10.82 -12.06 -28.23
N PHE A 205 9.92 -12.26 -27.27
CA PHE A 205 9.56 -13.60 -26.78
C PHE A 205 9.00 -14.46 -27.91
N ASP A 206 8.06 -13.93 -28.68
CA ASP A 206 7.42 -14.62 -29.80
C ASP A 206 8.41 -14.87 -30.94
N ALA A 207 9.26 -13.89 -31.27
CA ALA A 207 10.31 -14.04 -32.28
C ALA A 207 11.32 -15.15 -31.92
N GLN A 208 11.55 -15.38 -30.62
CA GLN A 208 12.40 -16.48 -30.14
C GLN A 208 11.65 -17.79 -29.90
N GLY A 209 10.36 -17.87 -30.27
CA GLY A 209 9.51 -19.04 -30.03
C GLY A 209 9.37 -19.38 -28.54
N GLY A 210 9.45 -18.36 -27.68
CA GLY A 210 9.44 -18.47 -26.24
C GLY A 210 10.71 -19.07 -25.62
N ARG A 211 11.81 -19.20 -26.37
CA ARG A 211 13.02 -19.91 -25.93
C ARG A 211 14.22 -18.97 -25.73
N CYS A 212 15.24 -19.48 -25.06
CA CYS A 212 16.54 -18.80 -24.92
C CYS A 212 17.19 -18.59 -26.30
N GLY A 213 17.69 -17.38 -26.56
CA GLY A 213 18.35 -17.03 -27.82
C GLY A 213 19.64 -17.80 -28.13
N ILE A 214 20.29 -18.37 -27.09
CA ILE A 214 21.56 -19.12 -27.23
C ILE A 214 21.32 -20.63 -27.24
N CYS A 215 20.96 -21.20 -26.09
CA CYS A 215 20.94 -22.66 -25.99
C CYS A 215 19.73 -23.30 -26.65
N ARG A 216 18.63 -22.54 -26.86
CA ARG A 216 17.36 -22.99 -27.47
C ARG A 216 16.74 -24.28 -26.90
N ALA A 217 17.32 -24.86 -25.85
CA ALA A 217 17.12 -26.24 -25.43
C ALA A 217 15.99 -26.42 -24.41
N ASN A 218 15.39 -27.62 -24.46
CA ASN A 218 14.53 -28.21 -23.43
C ASN A 218 15.32 -28.34 -22.13
N GLY A 219 14.92 -27.68 -21.05
CA GLY A 219 15.72 -27.49 -19.84
C GLY A 219 15.82 -26.03 -19.42
N CYS A 220 15.59 -25.12 -20.37
CA CYS A 220 15.04 -23.81 -20.07
C CYS A 220 13.52 -23.94 -20.01
N ASP A 221 12.99 -24.69 -19.05
CA ASP A 221 11.54 -24.99 -18.94
C ASP A 221 10.73 -23.72 -18.61
N VAL A 222 10.60 -22.83 -19.60
CA VAL A 222 9.52 -21.86 -19.75
C VAL A 222 8.21 -22.65 -19.86
N GLY A 223 7.67 -23.08 -18.72
CA GLY A 223 6.44 -23.85 -18.70
C GLY A 223 6.32 -24.95 -17.66
N ARG A 224 7.21 -25.08 -16.66
CA ARG A 224 6.83 -25.91 -15.49
C ARG A 224 5.57 -25.32 -14.86
N LYS A 225 4.50 -26.13 -14.90
CA LYS A 225 3.09 -25.88 -14.53
C LYS A 225 2.88 -24.60 -13.70
N GLY A 226 2.36 -23.55 -14.35
CA GLY A 226 1.81 -22.37 -13.67
C GLY A 226 2.78 -21.21 -13.41
N HIS A 227 3.95 -21.18 -14.03
CA HIS A 227 4.88 -20.06 -13.91
C HIS A 227 4.97 -19.22 -15.19
N SER A 228 4.92 -17.91 -15.01
CA SER A 228 4.97 -16.93 -16.09
C SER A 228 6.33 -16.96 -16.83
N PRO A 229 6.34 -16.81 -18.17
CA PRO A 229 7.56 -16.78 -18.97
C PRO A 229 8.57 -15.69 -18.52
N TYR A 230 8.08 -14.59 -17.93
CA TYR A 230 8.92 -13.51 -17.35
C TYR A 230 9.86 -13.99 -16.23
N ARG A 231 9.63 -15.20 -15.68
CA ARG A 231 10.41 -15.74 -14.58
C ARG A 231 11.68 -16.49 -15.04
N PHE A 232 11.74 -16.92 -16.30
CA PHE A 232 12.76 -17.85 -16.80
C PHE A 232 13.69 -17.26 -17.85
N LEU A 233 13.24 -16.24 -18.58
CA LEU A 233 14.06 -15.52 -19.53
C LEU A 233 14.39 -14.12 -19.01
N ARG A 234 15.67 -13.76 -19.09
CA ARG A 234 16.24 -12.46 -18.75
C ARG A 234 16.45 -11.64 -20.01
N ILE A 235 16.30 -10.33 -19.88
CA ILE A 235 16.64 -9.38 -20.94
C ILE A 235 18.15 -9.25 -20.96
N ASP A 236 18.74 -9.75 -22.02
CA ASP A 236 20.17 -9.64 -22.27
C ASP A 236 20.46 -8.33 -23.01
N HIS A 237 21.50 -7.62 -22.59
CA HIS A 237 21.88 -6.33 -23.16
C HIS A 237 23.39 -6.16 -23.10
N CYS A 238 23.94 -5.43 -24.06
CA CYS A 238 25.36 -5.12 -24.11
C CYS A 238 25.70 -4.09 -23.01
N HIS A 239 26.60 -4.41 -22.08
CA HIS A 239 26.94 -3.48 -20.99
C HIS A 239 27.67 -2.20 -21.47
N ARG A 240 28.26 -2.21 -22.68
CA ARG A 240 28.90 -1.01 -23.26
C ARG A 240 27.91 -0.03 -23.89
N THR A 241 26.83 -0.53 -24.50
CA THR A 241 25.92 0.30 -25.32
C THR A 241 24.52 0.41 -24.73
N GLY A 242 24.18 -0.43 -23.76
CA GLY A 242 22.82 -0.58 -23.22
C GLY A 242 21.83 -1.23 -24.19
N LYS A 243 22.23 -1.54 -25.44
CA LYS A 243 21.34 -2.13 -26.44
C LYS A 243 20.96 -3.55 -26.06
N VAL A 244 19.66 -3.82 -26.06
CA VAL A 244 19.10 -5.15 -25.86
C VAL A 244 19.50 -6.06 -27.03
N ARG A 245 19.97 -7.26 -26.72
CA ARG A 245 20.36 -8.29 -27.70
C ARG A 245 19.26 -9.33 -27.90
N GLY A 246 18.59 -9.73 -26.82
CA GLY A 246 17.52 -10.73 -26.86
C GLY A 246 17.16 -11.26 -25.49
N LEU A 247 16.49 -12.40 -25.44
CA LEU A 247 16.07 -13.06 -24.21
C LEU A 247 16.88 -14.33 -23.96
N LEU A 248 17.53 -14.44 -22.80
CA LEU A 248 18.38 -15.56 -22.43
C LEU A 248 17.91 -16.24 -21.16
N CYS A 249 18.14 -17.55 -21.00
CA CYS A 249 17.95 -18.18 -19.70
C CYS A 249 19.04 -17.74 -18.71
N ASP A 250 18.80 -17.92 -17.41
CA ASP A 250 19.74 -17.53 -16.35
C ASP A 250 21.16 -18.09 -16.57
N LYS A 251 21.26 -19.36 -16.98
CA LYS A 251 22.56 -20.02 -17.22
C LYS A 251 23.32 -19.38 -18.37
N CYS A 252 22.66 -19.11 -19.49
CA CYS A 252 23.30 -18.49 -20.66
C CYS A 252 23.66 -17.04 -20.39
N ASN A 253 22.77 -16.29 -19.73
CA ASN A 253 23.01 -14.89 -19.39
C ASN A 253 24.20 -14.73 -18.43
N LEU A 254 24.23 -15.53 -17.36
CA LEU A 254 25.38 -15.57 -16.44
C LEU A 254 26.64 -16.08 -17.12
N GLY A 255 26.52 -17.08 -18.00
CA GLY A 255 27.65 -17.62 -18.77
C GLY A 255 28.37 -16.54 -19.55
N ILE A 256 27.66 -15.75 -20.36
CA ILE A 256 28.29 -14.65 -21.11
C ILE A 256 28.87 -13.59 -20.16
N GLY A 257 28.14 -13.25 -19.09
CA GLY A 257 28.62 -12.29 -18.10
C GLY A 257 29.93 -12.70 -17.42
N ASN A 258 30.10 -14.00 -17.09
CA ASN A 258 31.30 -14.53 -16.48
C ASN A 258 32.53 -14.50 -17.40
N PHE A 259 32.31 -14.44 -18.72
CA PHE A 259 33.36 -14.21 -19.71
C PHE A 259 33.43 -12.73 -20.14
N ASN A 260 32.93 -11.81 -19.33
CA ASN A 260 32.97 -10.36 -19.55
C ASN A 260 32.36 -9.90 -20.88
N GLU A 261 31.45 -10.68 -21.45
CA GLU A 261 30.90 -10.45 -22.79
C GLU A 261 31.98 -10.35 -23.89
N ASP A 262 33.14 -11.00 -23.68
CA ASP A 262 34.24 -11.04 -24.65
C ASP A 262 34.15 -12.30 -25.53
N PRO A 263 33.88 -12.16 -26.84
CA PRO A 263 33.84 -13.29 -27.76
C PRO A 263 35.15 -14.10 -27.78
N GLN A 264 36.30 -13.45 -27.63
CA GLN A 264 37.60 -14.13 -27.67
C GLN A 264 37.74 -15.11 -26.50
N TRP A 265 37.29 -14.72 -25.29
CA TRP A 265 37.33 -15.60 -24.12
C TRP A 265 36.36 -16.77 -24.26
N LEU A 266 35.18 -16.54 -24.83
CA LEU A 266 34.20 -17.58 -25.11
C LEU A 266 34.74 -18.61 -26.12
N GLU A 267 35.44 -18.15 -27.17
CA GLU A 267 36.08 -19.01 -28.17
C GLU A 267 37.20 -19.85 -27.55
N VAL A 268 38.07 -19.24 -26.73
CA VAL A 268 39.14 -19.94 -26.02
C VAL A 268 38.56 -20.97 -25.04
N ALA A 269 37.50 -20.64 -24.30
CA ALA A 269 36.82 -21.57 -23.42
C ALA A 269 36.22 -22.76 -24.19
N ALA A 270 35.58 -22.50 -25.34
CA ALA A 270 35.07 -23.55 -26.21
C ALA A 270 36.19 -24.46 -26.75
N ALA A 271 37.32 -23.87 -27.17
CA ALA A 271 38.49 -24.63 -27.63
C ALA A 271 39.13 -25.47 -26.51
N TYR A 272 39.18 -24.95 -25.27
CA TYR A 272 39.63 -25.69 -24.09
C TYR A 272 38.75 -26.93 -23.84
N LEU A 273 37.43 -26.78 -23.83
CA LEU A 273 36.50 -27.90 -23.67
C LEU A 273 36.66 -28.95 -24.76
N ARG A 274 36.77 -28.54 -26.03
CA ARG A 274 36.92 -29.47 -27.16
C ARG A 274 38.20 -30.31 -27.07
N ARG A 275 39.31 -29.71 -26.62
CA ARG A 275 40.58 -30.44 -26.43
C ARG A 275 40.45 -31.56 -25.39
N HIS A 276 39.78 -31.30 -24.28
CA HIS A 276 39.61 -32.29 -23.21
C HIS A 276 38.42 -33.24 -23.40
N GLN A 277 37.50 -32.97 -24.34
CA GLN A 277 36.46 -33.92 -24.74
C GLN A 277 37.00 -35.06 -25.61
N GLN A 278 38.17 -34.87 -26.24
CA GLN A 278 38.82 -35.89 -27.07
C GLN A 278 39.72 -36.84 -26.25
N GLU A 279 39.90 -36.58 -24.95
CA GLU A 279 40.75 -37.36 -24.06
C GLU A 279 39.99 -38.43 -23.25
N THR A 280 38.67 -38.57 -23.40
CA THR A 280 37.97 -39.74 -22.87
C THR A 280 38.06 -40.89 -23.87
N PRO A 281 38.75 -42.00 -23.57
CA PRO A 281 38.54 -43.23 -24.31
C PRO A 281 37.06 -43.57 -24.22
N ASN A 282 36.48 -44.03 -25.33
CA ASN A 282 35.21 -44.75 -25.30
C ASN A 282 35.29 -45.78 -24.16
N ASP A 283 34.52 -45.60 -23.10
CA ASP A 283 34.17 -46.72 -22.24
C ASP A 283 33.28 -47.63 -23.11
N PRO A 284 33.76 -48.83 -23.51
CA PRO A 284 32.92 -49.75 -24.24
C PRO A 284 31.99 -50.44 -23.25
N ALA A 285 30.70 -50.14 -23.41
CA ALA A 285 29.51 -50.92 -23.01
C ALA A 285 29.32 -51.26 -21.51
#